data_AF-K1SHS5-F1
#
_entry.id   AF-K1SHS5-F1
#
_cell.length_a   1.000
_cell.length_b   1.000
_cell.length_c   1.000
_cell.angle_alpha   90.00
_cell.angle_beta   90.00
_cell.angle_gamma   90.00
#
_symmetry.space_group_name_H-M   'P 1'
#
loop_
_entity.id
_entity.type
_entity.pdbx_description
1 polymer ?
#
loop_
_entity_poly.entity_id
_entity_poly.type
_entity_poly.pdbx_seq_one_letter_code
_entity_poly.pdbx_strand_id
1 'polypeptide(L)'
;AGSTGSGKSVCVNSIIISFLFRSGPEDVKLILIDPKVVELAEYNGIPHLLMPVVTEPRKAAGALGASVAEMERRYKLFAENNVRDIKSYNKLAKQHPDVLEHLPYIAIIIDELADLMMVAGKEVEDYICRIAQKARAAGIHLIVATQRPSVDVITGLIKANIPQPYCICSFQPDRLPHH
;
A
#
# COMPACT_ATOMS: atom_id res chain seq x y z
N ALA A 1 7.02 -11.90 -0.07
CA ALA A 1 7.04 -12.72 1.16
C ALA A 1 8.48 -13.12 1.49
N GLY A 2 8.86 -13.16 2.77
CA GLY A 2 10.20 -13.55 3.26
C GLY A 2 10.24 -13.68 4.79
N SER A 3 11.12 -14.51 5.35
CA SER A 3 11.19 -14.75 6.81
C SER A 3 11.91 -13.62 7.58
N THR A 4 11.89 -13.63 8.93
CA THR A 4 12.67 -12.68 9.75
C THR A 4 14.16 -12.71 9.35
N GLY A 5 14.76 -11.55 9.05
CA GLY A 5 16.13 -11.45 8.55
C GLY A 5 16.31 -11.62 7.04
N SER A 6 15.24 -11.80 6.26
CA SER A 6 15.29 -12.01 4.80
C SER A 6 15.49 -10.74 3.95
N GLY A 7 15.68 -9.58 4.56
CA GLY A 7 15.73 -8.29 3.85
C GLY A 7 14.38 -7.71 3.42
N LYS A 8 13.24 -8.25 3.90
CA LYS A 8 11.89 -7.68 3.69
C LYS A 8 11.84 -6.22 4.13
N SER A 9 12.24 -5.95 5.36
CA SER A 9 12.22 -4.62 5.95
C SER A 9 13.17 -3.67 5.21
N VAL A 10 14.37 -4.14 4.84
CA VAL A 10 15.33 -3.39 4.01
C VAL A 10 14.72 -3.00 2.66
N CYS A 11 14.01 -3.92 2.01
CA CYS A 11 13.34 -3.63 0.74
C CYS A 11 12.20 -2.61 0.91
N VAL A 12 11.33 -2.78 1.91
CA VAL A 12 10.24 -1.83 2.20
C VAL A 12 10.80 -0.43 2.49
N ASN A 13 11.84 -0.33 3.32
CA ASN A 13 12.49 0.94 3.62
C ASN A 13 13.15 1.55 2.38
N SER A 14 13.78 0.75 1.52
CA SER A 14 14.37 1.22 0.27
C SER A 14 13.31 1.83 -0.67
N ILE A 15 12.11 1.23 -0.71
CA ILE A 15 10.98 1.75 -1.49
C ILE A 15 10.51 3.08 -0.92
N ILE A 16 10.30 3.16 0.40
CA ILE A 16 9.86 4.39 1.07
C ILE A 16 10.88 5.51 0.83
N ILE A 17 12.17 5.24 1.07
CA ILE A 17 13.25 6.21 0.86
C ILE A 17 13.30 6.66 -0.60
N SER A 18 13.10 5.75 -1.56
CA SER A 18 13.03 6.11 -2.98
C SER A 18 11.91 7.12 -3.27
N PHE A 19 10.74 6.98 -2.65
CA PHE A 19 9.67 7.98 -2.76
C PHE A 19 10.06 9.31 -2.13
N LEU A 20 10.60 9.29 -0.91
CA LEU A 20 11.00 10.52 -0.19
C LEU A 20 12.10 11.29 -0.93
N PHE A 21 12.99 10.60 -1.63
CA PHE A 21 14.09 11.22 -2.36
C PHE A 21 13.66 11.80 -3.73
N ARG A 22 12.58 11.28 -4.32
CA ARG A 22 12.16 11.61 -5.69
C ARG A 22 10.90 12.46 -5.78
N SER A 23 10.13 12.58 -4.70
CA SER A 23 8.79 13.18 -4.76
C SER A 23 8.47 14.03 -3.52
N GLY A 24 7.88 15.20 -3.76
CA GLY A 24 7.39 16.06 -2.70
C GLY A 24 6.13 15.50 -2.03
N PRO A 25 5.77 16.01 -0.83
CA PRO A 25 4.56 15.61 -0.12
C PRO A 25 3.27 16.03 -0.85
N GLU A 26 3.33 16.96 -1.80
CA GLU A 26 2.24 17.32 -2.72
C GLU A 26 2.05 16.31 -3.87
N ASP A 27 3.09 15.58 -4.26
CA ASP A 27 3.04 14.61 -5.36
C ASP A 27 2.73 13.20 -4.87
N VAL A 28 3.27 12.83 -3.70
CA VAL A 28 3.14 11.48 -3.13
C VAL A 28 2.78 11.55 -1.66
N LYS A 29 1.78 10.75 -1.31
CA LYS A 29 1.27 10.56 0.05
C LYS A 29 1.36 9.10 0.44
N LEU A 30 1.63 8.84 1.72
CA LEU A 30 1.91 7.51 2.27
C LEU A 30 0.87 7.16 3.35
N ILE A 31 0.43 5.90 3.32
CA ILE A 31 -0.27 5.24 4.43
C ILE A 31 0.57 4.05 4.82
N LEU A 32 1.11 4.06 6.04
CA LEU A 32 1.97 3.01 6.56
C LEU A 32 1.22 2.20 7.63
N ILE A 33 1.16 0.89 7.45
CA ILE A 33 0.53 -0.05 8.37
C ILE A 33 1.61 -1.01 8.90
N ASP A 34 1.93 -0.88 10.18
CA ASP A 34 2.93 -1.67 10.89
C ASP A 34 2.34 -2.20 12.21
N PRO A 35 1.65 -3.35 12.19
CA PRO A 35 1.02 -3.91 13.37
C PRO A 35 2.02 -4.39 14.44
N LYS A 36 3.30 -4.56 14.06
CA LYS A 36 4.34 -5.03 14.98
C LYS A 36 5.11 -3.87 15.63
N VAL A 37 5.00 -2.65 15.08
CA VAL A 37 5.71 -1.45 15.57
C VAL A 37 7.23 -1.66 15.61
N VAL A 38 7.77 -2.32 14.58
CA VAL A 38 9.19 -2.69 14.53
C VAL A 38 9.92 -1.90 13.45
N GLU A 39 9.26 -1.59 12.32
CA GLU A 39 9.97 -1.22 11.10
C GLU A 39 9.58 0.18 10.60
N LEU A 40 8.31 0.58 10.75
CA LEU A 40 7.81 1.80 10.11
C LEU A 40 7.55 2.96 11.08
N ALA A 41 7.63 2.72 12.39
CA ALA A 41 7.34 3.73 13.41
C ALA A 41 8.23 4.99 13.31
N GLU A 42 9.46 4.83 12.81
CA GLU A 42 10.44 5.90 12.60
C GLU A 42 9.98 6.95 11.56
N TYR A 43 9.05 6.58 10.68
CA TYR A 43 8.51 7.51 9.67
C TYR A 43 7.44 8.45 10.22
N ASN A 44 7.01 8.31 11.48
CA ASN A 44 6.04 9.24 12.06
C ASN A 44 6.55 10.69 12.03
N GLY A 45 5.69 11.61 11.59
CA GLY A 45 5.99 13.04 11.52
C GLY A 45 6.51 13.53 10.17
N ILE A 46 6.77 12.65 9.20
CA ILE A 46 7.12 13.11 7.84
C ILE A 46 5.89 13.72 7.14
N PRO A 47 6.06 14.74 6.28
CA PRO A 47 4.95 15.44 5.63
C PRO A 47 4.21 14.60 4.56
N HIS A 48 4.82 13.49 4.14
CA HIS A 48 4.22 12.55 3.19
C HIS A 48 3.14 11.68 3.82
N LEU A 49 3.08 11.52 5.15
CA LEU A 49 2.08 10.69 5.80
C LEU A 49 0.70 11.35 5.77
N LEU A 50 -0.33 10.60 5.36
CA LEU A 50 -1.73 11.03 5.48
C LEU A 50 -2.29 10.86 6.88
N MET A 51 -1.68 9.96 7.65
CA MET A 51 -2.04 9.65 9.03
C MET A 51 -0.80 9.08 9.74
N PRO A 52 -0.75 9.14 11.08
CA PRO A 52 0.26 8.42 11.85
C PRO A 52 0.31 6.94 11.47
N VAL A 53 1.49 6.33 11.59
CA VAL A 53 1.70 4.92 11.29
C VAL A 53 0.67 4.08 12.05
N VAL A 54 -0.07 3.27 11.31
CA VAL A 54 -1.21 2.52 11.85
C VAL A 54 -0.71 1.20 12.42
N THR A 55 -0.87 1.03 13.72
CA THR A 55 -0.41 -0.15 14.47
C THR A 55 -1.55 -1.09 14.84
N GLU A 56 -2.78 -0.59 14.95
CA GLU A 56 -3.93 -1.41 15.33
C GLU A 56 -4.61 -2.03 14.10
N PRO A 57 -4.84 -3.36 14.05
CA PRO A 57 -5.44 -4.03 12.89
C PRO A 57 -6.82 -3.48 12.49
N ARG A 58 -7.66 -3.09 13.46
CA ARG A 58 -8.98 -2.49 13.17
C ARG A 58 -8.85 -1.09 12.56
N LYS A 59 -7.88 -0.28 13.01
CA LYS A 59 -7.60 1.02 12.39
C LYS A 59 -7.02 0.85 10.99
N ALA A 60 -6.23 -0.19 10.75
CA ALA A 60 -5.72 -0.52 9.43
C ALA A 60 -6.85 -0.88 8.45
N ALA A 61 -7.85 -1.67 8.88
CA ALA A 61 -9.05 -1.92 8.09
C ALA A 61 -9.79 -0.61 7.76
N GLY A 62 -9.92 0.30 8.73
CA GLY A 62 -10.47 1.64 8.51
C GLY A 62 -9.68 2.48 7.49
N ALA A 63 -8.35 2.44 7.54
CA ALA A 63 -7.48 3.15 6.59
C ALA A 63 -7.62 2.60 5.16
N LEU A 64 -7.75 1.27 5.00
CA LEU A 64 -8.04 0.64 3.72
C LEU A 64 -9.43 1.02 3.20
N GLY A 65 -10.44 1.05 4.07
CA GLY A 65 -11.79 1.52 3.73
C GLY A 65 -11.79 2.98 3.27
N ALA A 66 -11.08 3.86 3.97
CA ALA A 66 -10.92 5.26 3.57
C ALA A 66 -10.20 5.39 2.22
N SER A 67 -9.23 4.51 1.95
CA SER A 67 -8.54 4.47 0.65
C SER A 67 -9.47 4.05 -0.49
N VAL A 68 -10.39 3.13 -0.24
CA VAL A 68 -11.45 2.77 -1.22
C VAL A 68 -12.41 3.95 -1.44
N ALA A 69 -12.80 4.66 -0.40
CA ALA A 69 -13.66 5.84 -0.54
C ALA A 69 -12.99 6.96 -1.34
N GLU A 70 -11.69 7.22 -1.09
CA GLU A 70 -10.91 8.17 -1.86
C GLU A 70 -10.76 7.72 -3.33
N MET A 71 -10.54 6.43 -3.58
CA MET A 71 -10.53 5.88 -4.94
C MET A 71 -11.84 6.22 -5.68
N GLU A 72 -12.99 5.97 -5.05
CA GLU A 72 -14.31 6.27 -5.63
C GLU A 72 -14.54 7.76 -5.83
N ARG A 73 -14.09 8.61 -4.90
CA ARG A 73 -14.14 10.08 -5.04
C ARG A 73 -13.34 10.53 -6.26
N ARG A 74 -12.12 10.01 -6.45
CA ARG A 74 -11.28 10.35 -7.61
C ARG A 74 -11.95 9.95 -8.93
N TYR A 75 -12.58 8.79 -8.98
CA TYR A 75 -13.33 8.38 -10.18
C TYR A 75 -14.49 9.31 -10.51
N LYS A 76 -15.20 9.84 -9.51
CA LYS A 76 -16.24 10.85 -9.73
C LYS A 76 -15.64 12.15 -10.30
N LEU A 77 -14.56 12.64 -9.70
CA LEU A 77 -13.83 13.81 -10.21
C LEU A 77 -13.35 13.61 -11.65
N PHE A 78 -12.87 12.42 -11.98
CA PHE A 78 -12.41 12.10 -13.33
C PHE A 78 -13.57 12.15 -14.32
N ALA A 79 -14.72 11.57 -13.97
CA ALA A 79 -15.91 11.59 -14.80
C ALA A 79 -16.44 13.02 -15.03
N GLU A 80 -16.51 13.83 -13.97
CA GLU A 80 -16.94 15.24 -14.04
C GLU A 80 -16.02 16.09 -14.93
N ASN A 81 -14.73 15.76 -14.97
CA ASN A 81 -13.72 16.48 -15.76
C ASN A 81 -13.39 15.79 -17.10
N ASN A 82 -14.16 14.78 -17.50
CA ASN A 82 -13.98 14.01 -18.75
C ASN A 82 -12.57 13.41 -18.94
N VAL A 83 -11.92 13.00 -17.84
CA VAL A 83 -10.63 12.32 -17.84
C VAL A 83 -10.77 10.88 -17.34
N ARG A 84 -9.76 10.04 -17.60
CA ARG A 84 -9.81 8.60 -17.29
C ARG A 84 -8.86 8.17 -16.18
N ASP A 85 -7.86 8.99 -15.87
CA ASP A 85 -6.82 8.66 -14.90
C ASP A 85 -6.25 9.91 -14.23
N ILE A 86 -5.54 9.69 -13.12
CA ILE A 86 -4.91 10.72 -12.32
C ILE A 86 -3.88 11.56 -13.11
N LYS A 87 -3.18 10.96 -14.09
CA LYS A 87 -2.18 11.68 -14.89
C LYS A 87 -2.86 12.76 -15.73
N SER A 88 -3.95 12.38 -16.38
CA SER A 88 -4.77 13.26 -17.20
C SER A 88 -5.45 14.32 -16.34
N TYR A 89 -5.97 13.92 -15.17
CA TYR A 89 -6.55 14.86 -14.21
C TYR A 89 -5.53 15.90 -13.72
N ASN A 90 -4.35 15.46 -13.26
CA ASN A 90 -3.32 16.37 -12.76
C ASN A 90 -2.74 17.27 -13.87
N LYS A 91 -2.73 16.83 -15.12
CA LYS A 91 -2.40 17.68 -16.26
C LYS A 91 -3.42 18.80 -16.44
N LEU A 92 -4.71 18.51 -16.29
CA LEU A 92 -5.78 19.49 -16.33
C LEU A 92 -5.70 20.46 -15.13
N ALA A 93 -5.45 19.93 -13.93
CA ALA A 93 -5.28 20.73 -12.71
C ALA A 93 -4.11 21.71 -12.84
N LYS A 94 -3.00 21.31 -13.48
CA LYS A 94 -1.87 22.19 -13.76
C LYS A 94 -2.21 23.33 -14.73
N GLN A 95 -3.19 23.13 -15.62
CA GLN A 95 -3.67 24.15 -16.55
C GLN A 95 -4.68 25.10 -15.91
N HIS A 96 -5.41 24.62 -14.90
CA HIS A 96 -6.47 25.36 -14.21
C HIS A 96 -6.30 25.31 -12.67
N PRO A 97 -5.19 25.85 -12.13
CA PRO A 97 -4.85 25.71 -10.71
C PRO A 97 -5.85 26.42 -9.78
N ASP A 98 -6.58 27.42 -10.26
CA ASP A 98 -7.56 28.17 -9.46
C ASP A 98 -8.89 27.43 -9.27
N VAL A 99 -9.12 26.35 -10.04
CA VAL A 99 -10.40 25.62 -10.09
C VAL A 99 -10.22 24.16 -9.67
N LEU A 100 -9.09 23.55 -10.05
CA LEU A 100 -8.85 22.13 -9.85
C LEU A 100 -7.62 21.92 -8.97
N GLU A 101 -7.81 21.15 -7.90
CA GLU A 101 -6.74 20.77 -6.98
C GLU A 101 -5.89 19.63 -7.57
N HIS A 102 -4.58 19.69 -7.40
CA HIS A 102 -3.70 18.58 -7.73
C HIS A 102 -3.93 17.39 -6.80
N LEU A 103 -4.05 16.18 -7.36
CA LEU A 103 -4.23 14.96 -6.56
C LEU A 103 -2.90 14.22 -6.41
N PRO A 104 -2.39 14.00 -5.18
CA PRO A 104 -1.19 13.21 -4.97
C PRO A 104 -1.44 11.73 -5.29
N TYR A 105 -0.39 11.03 -5.73
CA TYR A 105 -0.37 9.58 -5.69
C TYR A 105 -0.37 9.08 -4.26
N ILE A 106 -1.10 8.01 -3.97
CA ILE A 106 -1.14 7.40 -2.62
C ILE A 106 -0.48 6.03 -2.68
N ALA A 107 0.56 5.82 -1.89
CA ALA A 107 1.14 4.50 -1.67
C ALA A 107 0.76 3.98 -0.28
N ILE A 108 0.10 2.83 -0.26
CA ILE A 108 -0.32 2.11 0.94
C ILE A 108 0.66 0.95 1.15
N ILE A 109 1.33 0.93 2.28
CA ILE A 109 2.34 -0.08 2.62
C ILE A 109 1.87 -0.85 3.85
N ILE A 110 1.75 -2.17 3.71
CA ILE A 110 1.41 -3.08 4.80
C ILE A 110 2.62 -3.96 5.07
N ASP A 111 3.23 -3.86 6.26
CA ASP A 111 4.43 -4.65 6.58
C ASP A 111 4.11 -6.15 6.82
N GLU A 112 3.02 -6.44 7.53
CA GLU A 112 2.60 -7.80 7.84
C GLU A 112 1.09 -7.96 7.64
N LEU A 113 0.69 -8.38 6.43
CA LEU A 113 -0.72 -8.61 6.12
C LEU A 113 -1.36 -9.66 7.03
N ALA A 114 -0.60 -10.68 7.43
CA ALA A 114 -1.13 -11.79 8.21
C ALA A 114 -1.73 -11.35 9.55
N ASP A 115 -1.15 -10.33 10.19
CA ASP A 115 -1.64 -9.79 11.45
C ASP A 115 -3.00 -9.10 11.27
N LEU A 116 -3.23 -8.47 10.11
CA LEU A 116 -4.52 -7.89 9.75
C LEU A 116 -5.57 -8.97 9.47
N MET A 117 -5.17 -10.02 8.75
CA MET A 117 -6.06 -11.11 8.37
C MET A 117 -6.58 -11.91 9.56
N MET A 118 -5.78 -12.03 10.63
CA MET A 118 -6.19 -12.71 11.86
C MET A 118 -7.28 -11.98 12.66
N VAL A 119 -7.38 -10.64 12.52
CA VAL A 119 -8.32 -9.83 13.32
C VAL A 119 -9.53 -9.38 12.49
N ALA A 120 -9.32 -9.01 11.23
CA ALA A 120 -10.34 -8.40 10.37
C ALA A 120 -10.28 -8.96 8.93
N GLY A 121 -9.95 -10.25 8.77
CA GLY A 121 -9.59 -10.82 7.47
C GLY A 121 -10.59 -10.62 6.34
N LYS A 122 -11.90 -10.78 6.59
CA LYS A 122 -12.92 -10.61 5.54
C LYS A 122 -12.96 -9.17 5.00
N GLU A 123 -13.00 -8.18 5.89
CA GLU A 123 -13.05 -6.77 5.48
C GLU A 123 -11.75 -6.32 4.81
N VAL A 124 -10.61 -6.73 5.37
CA VAL A 124 -9.29 -6.42 4.82
C VAL A 124 -9.11 -7.02 3.42
N GLU A 125 -9.52 -8.28 3.23
CA GLU A 125 -9.51 -8.94 1.92
C GLU A 125 -10.37 -8.20 0.89
N ASP A 126 -11.63 -7.87 1.26
CA ASP A 126 -12.54 -7.15 0.39
C ASP A 126 -11.96 -5.80 -0.06
N TYR A 127 -11.36 -5.03 0.85
CA TYR A 127 -10.73 -3.75 0.51
C TYR A 127 -9.48 -3.92 -0.35
N ILE A 128 -8.61 -4.89 -0.03
CA ILE A 128 -7.41 -5.18 -0.84
C ILE A 128 -7.82 -5.54 -2.26
N CYS A 129 -8.82 -6.41 -2.45
CA CYS A 129 -9.31 -6.78 -3.76
C CYS A 129 -9.86 -5.57 -4.54
N ARG A 130 -10.66 -4.71 -3.91
CA ARG A 130 -11.19 -3.50 -4.55
C ARG A 130 -10.09 -2.54 -5.00
N ILE A 131 -9.12 -2.29 -4.12
CA ILE A 131 -7.96 -1.43 -4.43
C ILE A 131 -7.18 -2.06 -5.58
N ALA A 132 -6.77 -3.32 -5.46
CA ALA A 132 -5.95 -3.99 -6.46
C ALA A 132 -6.59 -4.00 -7.87
N GLN A 133 -7.92 -4.10 -7.96
CA GLN A 133 -8.66 -4.10 -9.22
C GLN A 133 -8.74 -2.74 -9.92
N LYS A 134 -8.90 -1.65 -9.15
CA LYS A 134 -9.31 -0.34 -9.71
C LYS A 134 -8.36 0.81 -9.39
N ALA A 135 -7.49 0.65 -8.41
CA ALA A 135 -6.70 1.77 -7.87
C ALA A 135 -5.69 2.37 -8.84
N ARG A 136 -5.25 1.62 -9.87
CA ARG A 136 -4.21 2.06 -10.82
C ARG A 136 -4.56 3.39 -11.50
N ALA A 137 -5.78 3.54 -12.01
CA ALA A 137 -6.19 4.78 -12.69
C ALA A 137 -6.40 5.93 -11.69
N ALA A 138 -6.82 5.61 -10.47
CA ALA A 138 -6.97 6.55 -9.35
C ALA A 138 -5.64 7.01 -8.74
N GLY A 139 -4.50 6.42 -9.14
CA GLY A 139 -3.18 6.74 -8.58
C GLY A 139 -2.98 6.25 -7.16
N ILE A 140 -3.67 5.17 -6.78
CA ILE A 140 -3.51 4.52 -5.48
C ILE A 140 -2.76 3.19 -5.72
N HIS A 141 -1.72 2.94 -4.94
CA HIS A 141 -0.82 1.81 -5.10
C HIS A 141 -0.71 1.05 -3.78
N LEU A 142 -0.90 -0.26 -3.83
CA LEU A 142 -0.84 -1.13 -2.66
C LEU A 142 0.42 -1.98 -2.70
N ILE A 143 1.22 -1.89 -1.64
CA ILE A 143 2.42 -2.71 -1.40
C ILE A 143 2.14 -3.55 -0.17
N VAL A 144 2.11 -4.87 -0.37
CA VAL A 144 1.81 -5.83 0.70
C VAL A 144 3.02 -6.69 0.97
N ALA A 145 3.47 -6.66 2.22
CA ALA A 145 4.48 -7.54 2.75
C ALA A 145 3.85 -8.50 3.77
N THR A 146 4.43 -9.70 3.83
CA THR A 146 4.04 -10.74 4.79
C THR A 146 5.20 -11.72 4.95
N GLN A 147 5.42 -12.19 6.17
CA GLN A 147 6.36 -13.26 6.46
C GLN A 147 5.69 -14.63 6.50
N ARG A 148 4.36 -14.66 6.45
CA ARG A 148 3.54 -15.87 6.54
C ARG A 148 2.89 -16.14 5.18
N PRO A 149 3.58 -16.83 4.25
CA PRO A 149 3.05 -17.12 2.92
C PRO A 149 2.08 -18.32 2.93
N SER A 150 1.12 -18.34 3.86
CA SER A 150 0.08 -19.38 3.90
C SER A 150 -1.10 -19.02 3.00
N VAL A 151 -1.89 -20.03 2.62
CA VAL A 151 -3.12 -19.84 1.82
C VAL A 151 -4.18 -19.02 2.56
N ASP A 152 -4.17 -19.04 3.89
CA ASP A 152 -5.10 -18.28 4.73
C ASP A 152 -4.75 -16.78 4.78
N VAL A 153 -3.50 -16.43 4.47
CA VAL A 153 -3.02 -15.03 4.42
C VAL A 153 -3.00 -14.51 2.99
N ILE A 154 -2.48 -15.31 2.06
CA ILE A 154 -2.44 -15.00 0.63
C ILE A 154 -3.49 -15.86 -0.07
N THR A 155 -4.74 -15.46 0.11
CA THR A 155 -5.90 -16.15 -0.44
C THR A 155 -5.92 -16.15 -1.97
N GLY A 156 -6.74 -17.00 -2.57
CA GLY A 156 -6.93 -17.03 -4.02
C GLY A 156 -7.40 -15.69 -4.59
N LEU A 157 -8.26 -14.96 -3.86
CA LEU A 157 -8.75 -13.64 -4.26
C LEU A 157 -7.65 -12.59 -4.27
N ILE A 158 -6.77 -12.59 -3.27
CA ILE A 158 -5.63 -11.67 -3.22
C ILE A 158 -4.66 -11.98 -4.39
N LYS A 159 -4.35 -13.26 -4.63
CA LYS A 159 -3.48 -13.67 -5.75
C LYS A 159 -4.04 -13.28 -7.11
N ALA A 160 -5.36 -13.43 -7.30
CA ALA A 160 -6.01 -13.10 -8.56
C ALA A 160 -5.95 -11.60 -8.91
N ASN A 161 -5.82 -10.73 -7.89
CA ASN A 161 -5.86 -9.28 -8.07
C ASN A 161 -4.50 -8.59 -7.93
N ILE A 162 -3.48 -9.27 -7.38
CA ILE A 162 -2.10 -8.76 -7.30
C ILE A 162 -1.21 -9.55 -8.27
N PRO A 163 -1.17 -9.17 -9.56
CA PRO A 163 -0.50 -9.95 -10.61
C PRO A 163 1.03 -9.90 -10.55
N GLN A 164 1.63 -8.99 -9.76
CA GLN A 164 3.08 -8.86 -9.60
C GLN A 164 3.54 -9.28 -8.20
N PRO A 165 3.61 -10.60 -7.91
CA PRO A 165 4.16 -11.07 -6.65
C PRO A 165 5.69 -10.88 -6.65
N TYR A 166 6.19 -9.95 -5.83
CA TYR A 166 7.61 -9.91 -5.46
C TYR A 166 7.85 -10.79 -4.22
N CYS A 167 8.53 -11.92 -4.44
CA CYS A 167 9.00 -12.79 -3.36
C CYS A 167 10.49 -12.52 -3.11
N ILE A 168 10.84 -12.26 -1.85
CA ILE A 168 12.22 -12.11 -1.40
C ILE A 168 12.49 -13.34 -0.53
N CYS A 169 13.05 -14.39 -1.14
CA CYS A 169 13.37 -15.62 -0.43
C CYS A 169 14.55 -15.39 0.53
N SER A 170 14.37 -15.76 1.80
CA SER A 170 15.49 -16.10 2.68
C SER A 170 16.01 -17.49 2.32
N PHE A 171 17.31 -17.62 2.11
CA PHE A 171 17.99 -18.89 2.35
C PHE A 171 17.87 -19.19 3.86
N GLN A 172 17.25 -20.31 4.23
CA GLN A 172 17.45 -20.89 5.58
C GLN A 172 18.76 -21.67 5.53
N PRO A 173 19.83 -21.26 6.22
CA PRO A 173 21.06 -22.04 6.29
C PRO A 173 20.89 -23.11 7.37
N ASP A 174 19.97 -24.07 7.19
CA ASP A 174 19.85 -25.25 8.07
C ASP A 174 19.02 -26.37 7.40
N ARG A 175 19.51 -26.86 6.26
CA ARG A 175 19.29 -28.25 5.80
C ARG A 175 20.49 -28.68 4.96
N LEU A 176 21.62 -28.90 5.61
CA LEU A 176 22.61 -29.85 5.10
C LEU A 176 22.05 -31.26 5.39
N PRO A 177 21.87 -32.13 4.38
CA PRO A 177 21.63 -33.54 4.67
C PRO A 177 22.89 -34.09 5.34
N HIS A 178 22.77 -34.45 6.61
CA HIS A 178 23.73 -35.37 7.22
C HIS A 178 23.52 -36.75 6.57
N HIS A 179 24.51 -37.13 5.77
CA HIS A 179 24.84 -38.47 5.24
C HIS A 179 23.77 -39.23 4.46
#